data_AF-A0A7C5WUK6-F1
#
_entry.id   AF-A0A7C5WUK6-F1
#
_cell.length_a   1.000
_cell.length_b   1.000
_cell.length_c   1.000
_cell.angle_alpha   90.00
_cell.angle_beta   90.00
_cell.angle_gamma   90.00
#
_symmetry.space_group_name_H-M   'P 1'
#
loop_
_entity.id
_entity.type
_entity.pdbx_description
1 polymer ?
#
loop_
_entity_poly.entity_id
_entity_poly.type
_entity_poly.pdbx_seq_one_letter_code
_entity_poly.pdbx_strand_id
1 'polypeptide(L)'
;MIAEAIMYHLAIVKILLVVLSVNLLTPWLVKQSYSKWIRSGFFLFSAFLGMVIFSGLILFILMGASWSLRTILMSIVAFILIILEVQRVRTISKYWKDGNNIALVSAKFVLLEIFLLVATTIWLVASK
;
A
#
# COMPACT_ATOMS: atom_id res chain seq x y z
N MET A 1 -10.10 19.58 14.89
CA MET A 1 -10.09 18.11 15.10
C MET A 1 -10.44 17.28 13.87
N ILE A 2 -11.68 17.28 13.35
CA ILE A 2 -12.04 16.40 12.20
C ILE A 2 -11.29 16.80 10.92
N ALA A 3 -11.21 18.10 10.61
CA ALA A 3 -10.48 18.58 9.43
C ALA A 3 -8.97 18.24 9.48
N GLU A 4 -8.35 18.33 10.65
CA GLU A 4 -6.94 17.97 10.85
C GLU A 4 -6.73 16.45 10.68
N ALA A 5 -7.66 15.62 11.17
CA ALA A 5 -7.61 14.17 10.99
C ALA A 5 -7.74 13.77 9.50
N ILE A 6 -8.61 14.45 8.75
CA ILE A 6 -8.77 14.24 7.30
C ILE A 6 -7.48 14.62 6.58
N MET A 7 -6.93 15.80 6.90
CA MET A 7 -5.67 16.27 6.31
C MET A 7 -4.51 15.31 6.60
N TYR A 8 -4.40 14.82 7.85
CA TYR A 8 -3.39 13.85 8.24
C TYR A 8 -3.53 12.53 7.47
N HIS A 9 -4.75 11.98 7.38
CA HIS A 9 -5.01 10.77 6.62
C HIS A 9 -4.64 10.92 5.13
N LEU A 10 -5.08 12.03 4.50
CA LEU A 10 -4.74 12.32 3.11
C LEU A 10 -3.23 12.47 2.90
N ALA A 11 -2.50 13.02 3.87
CA ALA A 11 -1.04 13.11 3.82
C ALA A 11 -0.39 11.72 3.84
N ILE A 12 -0.82 10.82 4.72
CA ILE A 12 -0.31 9.44 4.76
C ILE A 12 -0.59 8.71 3.46
N VAL A 13 -1.81 8.82 2.91
CA VAL A 13 -2.16 8.18 1.63
C VAL A 13 -1.26 8.68 0.49
N LYS A 14 -0.96 9.99 0.43
CA LYS A 14 -0.03 10.55 -0.56
C LYS A 14 1.39 10.00 -0.38
N ILE A 15 1.88 9.90 0.85
CA ILE A 15 3.21 9.33 1.12
C ILE A 15 3.24 7.86 0.70
N LEU A 16 2.20 7.09 0.99
CA LEU A 16 2.07 5.69 0.55
C LEU A 16 2.12 5.58 -0.99
N LEU A 17 1.45 6.47 -1.73
CA LEU A 17 1.53 6.49 -3.19
C LEU A 17 2.95 6.77 -3.71
N VAL A 18 3.68 7.67 -3.06
CA VAL A 18 5.09 7.92 -3.40
C VAL A 18 5.93 6.67 -3.13
N VAL A 19 5.75 6.03 -1.97
CA VAL A 19 6.45 4.79 -1.62
C VAL A 19 6.14 3.69 -2.63
N LEU A 20 4.88 3.50 -3.01
CA LEU A 20 4.44 2.55 -4.04
C LEU A 20 5.08 2.82 -5.41
N SER A 21 5.12 4.08 -5.81
CA SER A 21 5.73 4.48 -7.08
C SER A 21 7.22 4.18 -7.09
N VAL A 22 7.93 4.45 -5.99
CA VAL A 22 9.34 4.08 -5.84
C VAL A 22 9.50 2.56 -5.84
N ASN A 23 8.63 1.83 -5.13
CA ASN A 23 8.70 0.37 -5.03
C ASN A 23 8.46 -0.33 -6.38
N LEU A 24 7.55 0.22 -7.19
CA LEU A 24 7.30 -0.22 -8.57
C LEU A 24 8.56 -0.04 -9.43
N LEU A 25 9.36 1.00 -9.19
CA LEU A 25 10.58 1.30 -9.94
C LEU A 25 11.82 0.52 -9.45
N THR A 26 11.81 0.07 -8.19
CA THR A 26 12.91 -0.69 -7.56
C THR A 26 13.45 -1.86 -8.41
N PRO A 27 12.60 -2.70 -9.03
CA PRO A 27 13.02 -3.74 -9.98
C PRO A 27 14.01 -3.29 -11.07
N TRP A 28 13.82 -2.09 -11.62
CA TRP A 28 14.61 -1.58 -12.73
C TRP A 28 15.85 -0.80 -12.25
N LEU A 29 15.79 -0.24 -11.05
CA LEU A 29 16.88 0.58 -10.48
C LEU A 29 17.91 -0.24 -9.71
N VAL A 30 17.50 -1.36 -9.09
CA VAL A 30 18.36 -2.14 -8.20
C VAL A 30 18.77 -3.46 -8.87
N LYS A 31 19.99 -3.49 -9.41
CA LYS A 31 20.56 -4.69 -10.09
C LYS A 31 20.93 -5.83 -9.13
N GLN A 32 20.94 -5.59 -7.82
CA GLN A 32 21.30 -6.60 -6.81
C GLN A 32 20.05 -7.18 -6.13
N SER A 33 19.94 -8.50 -6.12
CA SER A 33 18.84 -9.22 -5.46
C SER A 33 18.66 -9.00 -3.96
N TYR A 34 19.72 -8.58 -3.28
CA TYR A 34 19.75 -8.59 -1.81
C TYR A 34 20.18 -7.25 -1.23
N SER A 35 19.78 -6.14 -1.86
CA SER A 35 20.06 -4.85 -1.25
C SER A 35 19.21 -4.68 0.01
N LYS A 36 19.83 -4.25 1.12
CA LYS A 36 19.13 -3.83 2.35
C LYS A 36 18.01 -2.82 2.06
N TRP A 37 18.19 -2.03 0.99
CA TRP A 37 17.22 -1.08 0.45
C TRP A 37 15.88 -1.71 0.08
N ILE A 38 15.86 -2.87 -0.60
CA ILE A 38 14.61 -3.55 -0.97
C ILE A 38 13.86 -4.01 0.30
N ARG A 39 14.59 -4.50 1.30
CA ARG A 39 13.99 -4.98 2.56
C ARG A 39 13.42 -3.82 3.40
N SER A 40 14.16 -2.72 3.52
CA SER A 40 13.71 -1.53 4.21
C SER A 40 12.54 -0.86 3.49
N GLY A 41 12.57 -0.78 2.16
CA GLY A 41 11.47 -0.25 1.35
C GLY A 41 10.19 -1.07 1.51
N PHE A 42 10.31 -2.40 1.56
CA PHE A 42 9.18 -3.29 1.83
C PHE A 42 8.57 -3.06 3.22
N PHE A 43 9.39 -2.98 4.27
CA PHE A 43 8.93 -2.69 5.62
C PHE A 43 8.24 -1.32 5.72
N LEU A 44 8.84 -0.29 5.12
CA LEU A 44 8.28 1.06 5.03
C LEU A 44 6.89 1.01 4.39
N PHE A 45 6.74 0.29 3.27
CA PHE A 45 5.42 0.12 2.66
C PHE A 45 4.41 -0.48 3.63
N SER A 46 4.73 -1.62 4.26
CA SER A 46 3.76 -2.31 5.11
C SER A 46 3.35 -1.44 6.30
N ALA A 47 4.30 -0.66 6.83
CA ALA A 47 4.03 0.33 7.87
C ALA A 47 3.09 1.44 7.37
N PHE A 48 3.36 2.02 6.19
CA PHE A 48 2.50 3.06 5.61
C PHE A 48 1.09 2.56 5.29
N LEU A 49 0.97 1.36 4.73
CA LEU A 49 -0.32 0.72 4.48
C LEU A 49 -1.12 0.56 5.79
N GLY A 50 -0.46 0.04 6.84
CA GLY A 50 -1.06 -0.08 8.16
C GLY A 50 -1.52 1.26 8.73
N MET A 51 -0.70 2.31 8.57
CA MET A 51 -1.05 3.67 8.98
C MET A 51 -2.24 4.24 8.18
N VAL A 52 -2.34 4.00 6.87
CA VAL A 52 -3.49 4.40 6.04
C VAL A 52 -4.76 3.73 6.54
N ILE A 53 -4.74 2.41 6.73
CA ILE A 53 -5.92 1.65 7.18
C ILE A 53 -6.33 2.12 8.58
N PHE A 54 -5.38 2.26 9.50
CA PHE A 54 -5.65 2.69 10.87
C PHE A 54 -6.21 4.11 10.94
N SER A 55 -5.59 5.07 10.25
CA SER A 55 -6.09 6.45 10.20
C SER A 55 -7.45 6.56 9.50
N GLY A 56 -7.71 5.74 8.48
CA GLY A 56 -9.01 5.63 7.83
C GLY A 56 -10.10 5.09 8.78
N LEU A 57 -9.76 4.12 9.63
CA LEU A 57 -10.67 3.58 10.64
C LEU A 57 -10.97 4.62 11.73
N ILE A 58 -9.98 5.41 12.16
CA ILE A 58 -10.21 6.53 13.07
C ILE A 58 -11.18 7.54 12.44
N LEU A 59 -10.97 7.92 11.18
CA LEU A 59 -11.88 8.82 10.47
C LEU A 59 -13.30 8.27 10.41
N PHE A 60 -13.46 6.97 10.15
CA PHE A 60 -14.77 6.32 10.17
C PHE A 60 -15.49 6.47 11.51
N ILE A 61 -14.79 6.26 12.62
CA ILE A 61 -15.33 6.44 13.97
C ILE A 61 -15.69 7.91 14.22
N LEU A 62 -14.80 8.84 13.85
CA LEU A 62 -15.00 10.29 14.05
C LEU A 62 -16.16 10.85 13.20
N MET A 63 -16.44 10.28 12.03
CA MET A 63 -17.56 10.65 11.17
C MET A 63 -18.90 10.01 11.59
N GLY A 64 -18.96 9.45 12.80
CA GLY A 64 -20.18 8.90 13.39
C GLY A 64 -20.67 7.63 12.71
N ALA A 65 -19.77 6.86 12.08
CA ALA A 65 -20.10 5.60 11.40
C ALA A 65 -21.28 5.71 10.41
N SER A 66 -21.42 6.86 9.75
CA SER A 66 -22.42 6.99 8.68
C SER A 66 -22.05 6.04 7.54
N TRP A 67 -22.93 5.07 7.28
CA TRP A 67 -22.82 4.08 6.20
C TRP A 67 -23.08 4.69 4.82
N SER A 68 -22.47 5.85 4.56
CA SER A 68 -22.49 6.47 3.24
C SER A 68 -21.81 5.57 2.21
N LEU A 69 -22.20 5.69 0.95
CA LEU A 69 -21.58 4.97 -0.17
C LEU A 69 -20.05 5.11 -0.17
N ARG A 70 -19.55 6.31 0.15
CA ARG A 70 -18.13 6.62 0.27
C ARG A 70 -17.44 5.76 1.33
N THR A 71 -18.05 5.66 2.50
CA THR A 71 -17.55 4.86 3.63
C THR A 71 -17.53 3.36 3.33
N ILE A 72 -18.55 2.88 2.62
CA ILE A 72 -18.64 1.49 2.16
C ILE A 72 -17.52 1.21 1.15
N LEU A 73 -17.31 2.11 0.19
CA LEU A 73 -16.25 2.00 -0.81
C LEU A 73 -14.87 1.97 -0.14
N MET A 74 -14.60 2.86 0.81
CA MET A 74 -13.35 2.84 1.59
C MET A 74 -13.18 1.49 2.30
N SER A 75 -14.18 1.00 3.04
CA SER A 75 -14.09 -0.30 3.71
C SER A 75 -13.75 -1.45 2.73
N ILE A 76 -14.41 -1.52 1.58
CA ILE A 76 -14.12 -2.53 0.55
C ILE A 76 -12.68 -2.41 0.05
N VAL A 77 -12.22 -1.20 -0.25
CA VAL A 77 -10.86 -0.97 -0.75
C VAL A 77 -9.82 -1.35 0.33
N ALA A 78 -10.12 -1.20 1.62
CA ALA A 78 -9.22 -1.60 2.71
C ALA A 78 -9.00 -3.11 2.69
N PHE A 79 -10.09 -3.88 2.56
CA PHE A 79 -10.00 -5.33 2.45
C PHE A 79 -9.20 -5.75 1.20
N ILE A 80 -9.42 -5.09 0.07
CA ILE A 80 -8.65 -5.34 -1.16
C ILE A 80 -7.16 -5.06 -0.93
N LEU A 81 -6.82 -3.92 -0.33
CA LEU A 81 -5.45 -3.54 0.00
C LEU A 81 -4.76 -4.56 0.93
N ILE A 82 -5.48 -5.07 1.93
CA ILE A 82 -4.97 -6.13 2.82
C ILE A 82 -4.71 -7.42 2.04
N ILE A 83 -5.66 -7.85 1.20
CA ILE A 83 -5.53 -9.08 0.39
C ILE A 83 -4.31 -8.97 -0.54
N LEU A 84 -4.18 -7.84 -1.24
CA LEU A 84 -3.05 -7.56 -2.12
C LEU A 84 -1.75 -7.57 -1.32
N GLU A 85 -1.69 -6.92 -0.16
CA GLU A 85 -0.48 -6.93 0.67
C GLU A 85 -0.10 -8.34 1.13
N VAL A 86 -1.05 -9.16 1.57
CA VAL A 86 -0.78 -10.55 1.94
C VAL A 86 -0.21 -11.34 0.75
N GLN A 87 -0.78 -11.17 -0.44
CA GLN A 87 -0.26 -11.81 -1.66
C GLN A 87 1.15 -11.31 -2.00
N ARG A 88 1.42 -10.03 -1.80
CA ARG A 88 2.74 -9.42 -2.02
C ARG A 88 3.78 -9.98 -1.06
N VAL A 89 3.48 -9.98 0.24
CA VAL A 89 4.34 -10.53 1.30
C VAL A 89 4.68 -11.98 1.00
N ARG A 90 3.68 -12.81 0.64
CA ARG A 90 3.88 -14.22 0.29
C ARG A 90 4.78 -14.38 -0.93
N THR A 91 4.55 -13.58 -1.96
CA THR A 91 5.32 -13.61 -3.22
C THR A 91 6.78 -13.24 -2.96
N ILE A 92 7.03 -12.14 -2.25
CA ILE A 92 8.39 -11.69 -1.88
C ILE A 92 9.08 -12.70 -0.97
N SER A 93 8.38 -13.22 0.05
CA SER A 93 8.94 -14.21 0.97
C SER A 93 9.39 -15.47 0.24
N LYS A 94 8.64 -15.88 -0.80
CA LYS A 94 9.03 -16.99 -1.66
C LYS A 94 10.29 -16.66 -2.47
N TYR A 95 10.32 -15.48 -3.12
CA TYR A 95 11.51 -15.04 -3.86
C TYR A 95 12.77 -14.96 -2.99
N TRP A 96 12.64 -14.52 -1.73
CA TRP A 96 13.75 -14.48 -0.79
C TRP A 96 14.23 -15.86 -0.35
N LYS A 97 13.32 -16.84 -0.17
CA LYS A 97 13.71 -18.21 0.20
C LYS A 97 14.38 -18.96 -0.94
N ASP A 98 13.91 -18.74 -2.16
CA ASP A 98 14.34 -19.52 -3.33
C ASP A 98 15.69 -19.02 -3.90
N GLY A 99 16.33 -18.03 -3.29
CA GLY A 99 17.60 -17.51 -3.80
C GLY A 99 17.46 -16.68 -5.08
N ASN A 100 16.25 -16.56 -5.61
CA ASN A 100 15.97 -16.13 -6.97
C ASN A 100 16.31 -14.67 -7.21
N ASN A 101 16.79 -14.39 -8.42
CA ASN A 101 17.26 -13.05 -8.73
C ASN A 101 16.05 -12.09 -8.81
N ILE A 102 15.89 -11.16 -7.87
CA ILE A 102 14.84 -10.12 -7.89
C ILE A 102 14.92 -9.33 -9.21
N ALA A 103 16.09 -9.24 -9.86
CA ALA A 103 16.22 -8.60 -11.18
C ALA A 103 15.34 -9.27 -12.27
N LEU A 104 15.05 -10.57 -12.14
CA LEU A 104 14.03 -11.28 -12.93
C LEU A 104 12.68 -11.19 -12.19
N VAL A 105 12.20 -9.96 -12.02
CA VAL A 105 10.89 -9.72 -11.41
C VAL A 105 9.83 -10.46 -12.23
N SER A 106 9.07 -11.35 -11.59
CA SER A 106 7.92 -11.92 -12.28
C SER A 106 6.92 -10.82 -12.59
N ALA A 107 6.36 -10.84 -13.79
CA ALA A 107 5.26 -9.96 -14.18
C ALA A 107 4.14 -9.91 -13.12
N LYS A 108 3.95 -11.01 -12.37
CA LYS A 108 3.05 -11.11 -11.23
C LYS A 108 3.35 -10.09 -10.11
N PHE A 109 4.61 -9.85 -9.75
CA PHE A 109 4.97 -8.87 -8.73
C PHE A 109 4.70 -7.43 -9.21
N VAL A 110 5.10 -7.10 -10.44
CA VAL A 110 4.83 -5.77 -11.04
C VAL A 110 3.33 -5.52 -11.12
N LEU A 111 2.56 -6.50 -11.59
CA LEU A 111 1.10 -6.42 -11.63
C LEU A 111 0.50 -6.15 -10.25
N LEU A 112 1.03 -6.80 -9.20
CA LEU A 112 0.55 -6.62 -7.84
C LEU A 112 0.84 -5.21 -7.30
N GLU A 113 2.03 -4.68 -7.54
CA GLU A 113 2.38 -3.28 -7.22
C GLU A 113 1.48 -2.28 -7.98
N ILE A 114 1.16 -2.54 -9.26
CA ILE A 114 0.20 -1.75 -10.03
C ILE A 114 -1.20 -1.80 -9.39
N PHE A 115 -1.69 -2.98 -9.02
CA PHE A 115 -2.99 -3.12 -8.35
C PHE A 115 -3.04 -2.37 -7.01
N LEU A 116 -1.96 -2.43 -6.22
CA LEU A 116 -1.86 -1.66 -4.97
C LEU A 116 -1.89 -0.16 -5.23
N LEU A 117 -1.19 0.32 -6.26
CA LEU A 117 -1.17 1.73 -6.64
C LEU A 117 -2.54 2.22 -7.09
N VAL A 118 -3.24 1.44 -7.93
CA VAL A 118 -4.60 1.74 -8.37
C VAL A 118 -5.57 1.75 -7.17
N ALA A 119 -5.55 0.72 -6.32
CA ALA A 119 -6.41 0.64 -5.15
C ALA A 119 -6.17 1.81 -4.17
N THR A 120 -4.91 2.18 -3.93
CA THR A 120 -4.56 3.33 -3.08
C THR A 120 -5.00 4.66 -3.69
N THR A 121 -4.97 4.79 -5.02
CA THR A 121 -5.47 5.97 -5.73
C THR A 121 -6.98 6.09 -5.62
N ILE A 122 -7.71 4.98 -5.79
CA ILE A 122 -9.16 4.93 -5.57
C ILE A 122 -9.49 5.31 -4.13
N TRP A 123 -8.73 4.80 -3.15
CA TRP A 123 -8.87 5.18 -1.75
C TRP A 123 -8.69 6.69 -1.55
N LEU A 124 -7.65 7.29 -2.14
CA LEU A 124 -7.41 8.72 -2.05
C LEU A 124 -8.58 9.54 -2.58
N VAL A 125 -9.15 9.14 -3.72
CA VAL A 125 -10.32 9.80 -4.33
C VAL A 125 -11.55 9.62 -3.44
N ALA A 126 -11.78 8.42 -2.91
CA ALA A 126 -12.85 8.13 -1.97
C ALA A 126 -12.66 8.82 -0.62
N SER A 127 -11.45 9.29 -0.29
CA SER A 127 -11.14 9.97 0.98
C SER A 127 -11.21 11.50 0.90
N LYS A 128 -11.55 12.07 -0.26
CA LYS A 128 -11.86 13.50 -0.43
C LYS A 128 -13.34 13.76 -0.24
#